data_AF-A0A5N9G3A4-F1
#
_entry.id   AF-A0A5N9G3A4-F1
#
_cell.length_a   1.000
_cell.length_b   1.000
_cell.length_c   1.000
_cell.angle_alpha   90.00
_cell.angle_beta   90.00
_cell.angle_gamma   90.00
#
_symmetry.space_group_name_H-M   'P 1'
#
loop_
_entity.id
_entity.type
_entity.pdbx_description
1 polymer ?
#
loop_
_entity_poly.entity_id
_entity_poly.type
_entity_poly.pdbx_seq_one_letter_code
_entity_poly.pdbx_strand_id
1 'polypeptide(L)'
;PYVDSHDHGIQAMTHEETEDAVMEMHRAGFQVCIHANGDLAIDMVLTAYDKAQAADPRPDPRHRIEHCTLVNPDLLGRMNRLGTIATPFCTYVYYHGEKMRFYGEDRLQWMFAQRSFIDSGVVSTGATDYPPGPFEPLMGIQSCVTRTDINGKLWGPNQRIAVDEALRLYTQNGAYASFEEDIKGSIQAGKLADLVVLSEDITSVNPFTIKDIQIEETIVGGQAIYQG
;
A
#
# COMPACT_ATOMS: atom_id res chain seq x y z
N PRO A 1 -12.00 -20.12 4.37
CA PRO A 1 -10.79 -20.95 4.64
C PRO A 1 -9.77 -20.78 3.51
N TYR A 2 -8.51 -21.15 3.75
CA TYR A 2 -7.53 -21.33 2.68
C TYR A 2 -7.94 -22.49 1.76
N VAL A 3 -7.50 -22.46 0.50
CA VAL A 3 -7.76 -23.54 -0.46
C VAL A 3 -7.22 -24.86 0.09
N ASP A 4 -8.00 -25.93 -0.09
CA ASP A 4 -7.70 -27.30 0.38
C ASP A 4 -7.45 -27.41 1.90
N SER A 5 -8.02 -26.49 2.68
CA SER A 5 -7.86 -26.44 4.14
C SER A 5 -9.16 -26.04 4.85
N HIS A 6 -9.23 -26.34 6.15
CA HIS A 6 -10.24 -25.80 7.07
C HIS A 6 -9.70 -24.62 7.91
N ASP A 7 -8.47 -24.18 7.67
CA ASP A 7 -7.85 -23.06 8.36
C ASP A 7 -8.37 -21.71 7.81
N HIS A 8 -8.62 -20.75 8.70
CA HIS A 8 -9.12 -19.40 8.40
C HIS A 8 -8.13 -18.30 8.80
N GLY A 9 -6.92 -18.66 9.21
CA GLY A 9 -5.91 -17.73 9.71
C GLY A 9 -6.02 -17.52 11.22
N ILE A 10 -5.30 -16.52 11.70
CA ILE A 10 -5.17 -16.22 13.13
C ILE A 10 -5.64 -14.79 13.35
N GLN A 11 -6.58 -14.62 14.28
CA GLN A 11 -7.01 -13.32 14.76
C GLN A 11 -6.14 -12.92 15.96
N ALA A 12 -5.37 -11.85 15.82
CA ALA A 12 -4.43 -11.40 16.85
C ALA A 12 -5.09 -10.59 17.97
N MET A 13 -6.13 -9.82 17.64
CA MET A 13 -6.92 -9.02 18.58
C MET A 13 -8.39 -9.30 18.35
N THR A 14 -9.18 -9.32 19.43
CA THR A 14 -10.64 -9.42 19.36
C THR A 14 -11.27 -8.15 18.74
N HIS A 15 -12.55 -8.24 18.38
CA HIS A 15 -13.31 -7.07 17.91
C HIS A 15 -13.33 -5.96 18.98
N GLU A 16 -13.58 -6.32 20.24
CA GLU A 16 -13.65 -5.37 21.36
C GLU A 16 -12.31 -4.67 21.58
N GLU A 17 -11.21 -5.42 21.68
CA GLU A 17 -9.87 -4.84 21.83
C GLU A 17 -9.50 -3.91 20.67
N THR A 18 -9.89 -4.27 19.44
CA THR A 18 -9.64 -3.44 18.25
C THR A 18 -10.46 -2.14 18.30
N GLU A 19 -11.74 -2.24 18.64
CA GLU A 19 -12.63 -1.08 18.74
C GLU A 19 -12.20 -0.11 19.85
N ASP A 20 -11.86 -0.63 21.03
CA ASP A 20 -11.42 0.16 22.17
C ASP A 20 -10.12 0.91 21.85
N ALA A 21 -9.11 0.21 21.30
CA ALA A 21 -7.83 0.83 20.93
C ALA A 21 -7.99 1.89 19.83
N VAL A 22 -8.82 1.62 18.83
CA VAL A 22 -9.13 2.59 17.76
C VAL A 22 -9.82 3.82 18.34
N MET A 23 -10.84 3.63 19.18
CA MET A 23 -11.60 4.74 19.77
C MET A 23 -10.72 5.63 20.65
N GLU A 24 -9.85 5.04 21.47
CA GLU A 24 -8.90 5.77 22.31
C GLU A 24 -7.96 6.64 21.46
N MET A 25 -7.29 6.04 20.48
CA MET A 25 -6.33 6.75 19.63
C MET A 25 -6.99 7.79 18.74
N HIS A 26 -8.19 7.50 18.25
CA HIS A 26 -8.98 8.41 17.42
C HIS A 26 -9.32 9.70 18.18
N ARG A 27 -9.84 9.58 19.40
CA ARG A 27 -10.19 10.71 20.28
C ARG A 27 -8.97 11.51 20.71
N ALA A 28 -7.83 10.84 20.85
CA ALA A 28 -6.56 11.50 21.15
C ALA A 28 -5.97 12.27 19.94
N GLY A 29 -6.62 12.20 18.77
CA GLY A 29 -6.19 12.93 17.57
C GLY A 29 -5.14 12.21 16.73
N PHE A 30 -4.74 10.98 17.08
CA PHE A 30 -3.76 10.22 16.32
C PHE A 30 -4.33 9.65 15.02
N GLN A 31 -3.46 9.44 14.03
CA GLN A 31 -3.75 8.60 12.88
C GLN A 31 -3.59 7.14 13.29
N VAL A 32 -4.68 6.37 13.21
CA VAL A 32 -4.64 4.94 13.55
C VAL A 32 -4.18 4.14 12.33
N CYS A 33 -3.20 3.26 12.54
CA CYS A 33 -2.57 2.45 11.50
C CYS A 33 -2.57 0.99 11.95
N ILE A 34 -3.34 0.13 11.30
CA ILE A 34 -3.55 -1.26 11.76
C ILE A 34 -3.18 -2.27 10.68
N HIS A 35 -2.38 -3.27 11.05
CA HIS A 35 -2.11 -4.45 10.23
C HIS A 35 -3.38 -5.27 10.02
N ALA A 36 -3.84 -5.42 8.78
CA ALA A 36 -4.91 -6.36 8.43
C ALA A 36 -4.74 -6.92 7.01
N ASN A 37 -4.71 -8.26 6.90
CA ASN A 37 -4.48 -8.95 5.64
C ASN A 37 -5.75 -9.58 5.05
N GLY A 38 -6.49 -10.35 5.86
CA GLY A 38 -7.72 -10.99 5.43
C GLY A 38 -8.89 -10.02 5.37
N ASP A 39 -9.84 -10.30 4.48
CA ASP A 39 -11.08 -9.55 4.31
C ASP A 39 -11.87 -9.42 5.62
N LEU A 40 -11.96 -10.48 6.44
CA LEU A 40 -12.59 -10.42 7.75
C LEU A 40 -11.87 -9.49 8.74
N ALA A 41 -10.53 -9.46 8.71
CA ALA A 41 -9.75 -8.57 9.57
C ALA A 41 -9.89 -7.11 9.12
N ILE A 42 -9.91 -6.86 7.81
CA ILE A 42 -10.13 -5.53 7.23
C ILE A 42 -11.55 -5.04 7.56
N ASP A 43 -12.56 -5.91 7.47
CA ASP A 43 -13.94 -5.59 7.87
C ASP A 43 -14.05 -5.19 9.35
N MET A 44 -13.38 -5.92 10.23
CA MET A 44 -13.29 -5.61 11.66
C MET A 44 -12.67 -4.23 11.90
N VAL A 45 -11.55 -3.92 11.25
CA VAL A 45 -10.87 -2.62 11.37
C VAL A 45 -11.74 -1.48 10.84
N LEU A 46 -12.36 -1.65 9.67
CA LEU A 46 -13.27 -0.64 9.13
C LEU A 46 -14.49 -0.41 10.03
N THR A 47 -14.96 -1.46 10.72
CA THR A 47 -16.06 -1.34 11.70
C THR A 47 -15.64 -0.50 12.90
N ALA A 48 -14.41 -0.68 13.38
CA ALA A 48 -13.86 0.18 14.42
C ALA A 48 -13.71 1.63 13.95
N TYR A 49 -13.23 1.86 12.72
CA TYR A 49 -13.13 3.20 12.14
C TYR A 49 -14.50 3.87 11.96
N ASP A 50 -15.51 3.16 11.45
CA ASP A 50 -16.90 3.63 11.34
C ASP A 50 -17.44 4.05 12.72
N LYS A 51 -17.25 3.22 13.75
CA LYS A 51 -17.69 3.51 15.12
C LYS A 51 -17.00 4.74 15.71
N ALA A 52 -15.69 4.86 15.53
CA ALA A 52 -14.93 6.01 16.00
C ALA A 52 -15.39 7.31 15.33
N GLN A 53 -15.52 7.31 14.00
CA GLN A 53 -16.02 8.45 13.24
C GLN A 53 -17.47 8.81 13.56
N ALA A 54 -18.33 7.83 13.84
CA ALA A 54 -19.71 8.11 14.25
C ALA A 54 -19.78 8.73 15.66
N ALA A 55 -18.89 8.33 16.57
CA ALA A 55 -18.87 8.81 17.94
C ALA A 55 -18.17 10.17 18.11
N ASP A 56 -17.08 10.40 17.37
CA ASP A 56 -16.27 11.62 17.44
C ASP A 56 -15.77 12.01 16.03
N PRO A 57 -16.61 12.63 15.18
CA PRO A 57 -16.28 12.88 13.78
C PRO A 57 -15.02 13.74 13.62
N ARG A 58 -14.06 13.24 12.83
CA ARG A 58 -12.85 13.99 12.44
C ARG A 58 -12.84 14.23 10.93
N PRO A 59 -12.60 15.46 10.46
CA PRO A 59 -12.72 15.80 9.04
C PRO A 59 -11.69 15.11 8.15
N ASP A 60 -10.49 14.84 8.67
CA ASP A 60 -9.40 14.25 7.89
C ASP A 60 -8.54 13.33 8.78
N PRO A 61 -9.07 12.15 9.18
CA PRO A 61 -8.38 11.23 10.10
C PRO A 61 -7.24 10.45 9.43
N ARG A 62 -7.31 10.29 8.09
CA ARG A 62 -6.45 9.48 7.22
C ARG A 62 -6.06 8.12 7.80
N HIS A 63 -6.94 7.44 8.53
CA HIS A 63 -6.60 6.15 9.13
C HIS A 63 -6.13 5.15 8.08
N ARG A 64 -5.18 4.31 8.45
CA ARG A 64 -4.51 3.40 7.51
C ARG A 64 -4.79 1.96 7.85
N ILE A 65 -4.86 1.14 6.81
CA ILE A 65 -4.81 -0.31 6.93
C ILE A 65 -3.51 -0.79 6.29
N GLU A 66 -2.61 -1.26 7.14
CA GLU A 66 -1.31 -1.81 6.77
C GLU A 66 -1.49 -3.17 6.10
N HIS A 67 -0.76 -3.39 5.00
CA HIS A 67 -0.90 -4.47 4.02
C HIS A 67 -2.20 -4.46 3.22
N CYS A 68 -3.35 -4.38 3.88
CA CYS A 68 -4.68 -4.34 3.24
C CYS A 68 -4.81 -5.37 2.09
N THR A 69 -4.40 -6.61 2.36
CA THR A 69 -4.05 -7.56 1.30
C THR A 69 -5.24 -8.05 0.50
N LEU A 70 -6.29 -8.55 1.14
CA LEU A 70 -7.45 -9.14 0.49
C LEU A 70 -8.69 -8.27 0.70
N VAL A 71 -9.18 -7.65 -0.38
CA VAL A 71 -10.36 -6.79 -0.34
C VAL A 71 -11.52 -7.36 -1.15
N ASN A 72 -12.64 -6.65 -1.17
CA ASN A 72 -13.79 -6.93 -2.03
C ASN A 72 -14.52 -5.59 -2.30
N PRO A 73 -15.51 -5.55 -3.21
CA PRO A 73 -16.23 -4.31 -3.55
C PRO A 73 -16.84 -3.57 -2.35
N ASP A 74 -17.39 -4.29 -1.37
CA ASP A 74 -18.02 -3.69 -0.20
C ASP A 74 -16.97 -3.00 0.68
N LEU A 75 -15.83 -3.66 0.92
CA LEU A 75 -14.71 -3.09 1.68
C LEU A 75 -14.15 -1.84 1.00
N LEU A 76 -13.97 -1.88 -0.33
CA LEU A 76 -13.50 -0.73 -1.10
C LEU A 76 -14.45 0.47 -0.98
N GLY A 77 -15.76 0.23 -1.05
CA GLY A 77 -16.77 1.27 -0.86
C GLY A 77 -16.75 1.87 0.55
N ARG A 78 -16.53 1.04 1.59
CA ARG A 78 -16.35 1.51 2.98
C ARG A 78 -15.09 2.35 3.13
N MET A 79 -13.97 1.86 2.61
CA MET A 79 -12.67 2.56 2.67
C MET A 79 -12.74 3.95 2.04
N ASN A 80 -13.32 4.06 0.84
CA ASN A 80 -13.48 5.35 0.16
C ASN A 80 -14.33 6.32 0.99
N ARG A 81 -15.49 5.88 1.49
CA ARG A 81 -16.37 6.71 2.32
C ARG A 81 -15.69 7.20 3.60
N LEU A 82 -14.87 6.37 4.23
CA LEU A 82 -14.16 6.69 5.46
C LEU A 82 -12.88 7.51 5.23
N GLY A 83 -12.44 7.72 3.97
CA GLY A 83 -11.12 8.28 3.68
C GLY A 83 -9.97 7.41 4.21
N THR A 84 -10.19 6.09 4.31
CA THR A 84 -9.17 5.14 4.77
C THR A 84 -8.11 4.94 3.69
N ILE A 85 -6.84 4.92 4.09
CA ILE A 85 -5.71 4.71 3.20
C ILE A 85 -5.31 3.23 3.23
N ALA A 86 -5.15 2.62 2.05
CA ALA A 86 -4.51 1.31 1.91
C ALA A 86 -2.99 1.49 1.85
N THR A 87 -2.23 0.66 2.56
CA THR A 87 -0.76 0.65 2.43
C THR A 87 -0.24 -0.76 2.10
N PRO A 88 -0.47 -1.25 0.86
CA PRO A 88 -0.03 -2.58 0.47
C PRO A 88 1.48 -2.74 0.46
N PHE A 89 1.91 -3.93 0.85
CA PHE A 89 3.30 -4.35 0.75
C PHE A 89 3.64 -4.73 -0.70
N CYS A 90 4.11 -3.75 -1.49
CA CYS A 90 4.17 -3.87 -2.95
C CYS A 90 5.23 -4.85 -3.47
N THR A 91 6.30 -5.14 -2.73
CA THR A 91 7.29 -6.15 -3.16
C THR A 91 6.80 -7.59 -2.90
N TYR A 92 5.69 -7.78 -2.17
CA TYR A 92 5.21 -9.10 -1.78
C TYR A 92 4.91 -10.01 -2.97
N VAL A 93 4.26 -9.50 -4.02
CA VAL A 93 3.93 -10.30 -5.22
C VAL A 93 5.21 -10.84 -5.87
N TYR A 94 6.26 -10.04 -5.93
CA TYR A 94 7.53 -10.44 -6.52
C TYR A 94 8.26 -11.51 -5.69
N TYR A 95 8.36 -11.33 -4.36
CA TYR A 95 9.17 -12.22 -3.50
C TYR A 95 8.42 -13.38 -2.87
N HIS A 96 7.11 -13.24 -2.71
CA HIS A 96 6.25 -14.15 -1.94
C HIS A 96 4.98 -14.54 -2.72
N GLY A 97 4.93 -14.25 -4.02
CA GLY A 97 3.78 -14.54 -4.88
C GLY A 97 3.37 -16.01 -4.85
N GLU A 98 4.32 -16.93 -4.65
CA GLU A 98 4.07 -18.37 -4.53
C GLU A 98 3.10 -18.73 -3.39
N LYS A 99 3.03 -17.90 -2.33
CA LYS A 99 2.09 -18.09 -1.21
C LYS A 99 0.67 -17.68 -1.57
N MET A 100 0.48 -16.85 -2.58
CA MET A 100 -0.86 -16.37 -2.96
C MET A 100 -1.74 -17.51 -3.51
N ARG A 101 -1.15 -18.64 -3.94
CA ARG A 101 -1.88 -19.84 -4.36
C ARG A 101 -2.87 -20.37 -3.32
N PHE A 102 -2.61 -20.14 -2.03
CA PHE A 102 -3.48 -20.62 -0.94
C PHE A 102 -4.83 -19.89 -0.87
N TYR A 103 -5.00 -18.81 -1.63
CA TYR A 103 -6.24 -18.03 -1.68
C TYR A 103 -7.15 -18.46 -2.85
N GLY A 104 -6.62 -19.12 -3.88
CA GLY A 104 -7.38 -19.52 -5.06
C GLY A 104 -7.70 -18.37 -6.01
N GLU A 105 -8.05 -18.71 -7.25
CA GLU A 105 -8.12 -17.76 -8.37
C GLU A 105 -9.09 -16.60 -8.16
N ASP A 106 -10.24 -16.85 -7.52
CA ASP A 106 -11.26 -15.81 -7.29
C ASP A 106 -10.76 -14.74 -6.34
N ARG A 107 -10.11 -15.13 -5.23
CA ARG A 107 -9.54 -14.17 -4.26
C ARG A 107 -8.30 -13.48 -4.79
N LEU A 108 -7.51 -14.15 -5.64
CA LEU A 108 -6.36 -13.53 -6.30
C LEU A 108 -6.72 -12.29 -7.11
N GLN A 109 -7.96 -12.20 -7.63
CA GLN A 109 -8.45 -11.01 -8.32
C GLN A 109 -8.56 -9.78 -7.41
N TRP A 110 -8.51 -9.97 -6.08
CA TRP A 110 -8.69 -8.91 -5.07
C TRP A 110 -7.52 -8.80 -4.10
N MET A 111 -6.37 -9.39 -4.43
CA MET A 111 -5.18 -9.39 -3.58
C MET A 111 -4.14 -8.35 -4.00
N PHE A 112 -3.62 -7.59 -3.03
CA PHE A 112 -2.72 -6.45 -3.23
C PHE A 112 -3.28 -5.53 -4.32
N ALA A 113 -4.53 -5.11 -4.13
CA ALA A 113 -5.44 -4.70 -5.18
C ALA A 113 -5.27 -3.24 -5.63
N GLN A 114 -4.04 -2.87 -6.05
CA GLN A 114 -3.70 -1.49 -6.41
C GLN A 114 -4.64 -0.88 -7.46
N ARG A 115 -5.00 -1.63 -8.51
CA ARG A 115 -5.96 -1.18 -9.52
C ARG A 115 -7.34 -0.91 -8.90
N SER A 116 -7.85 -1.87 -8.12
CA SER A 116 -9.15 -1.72 -7.47
C SER A 116 -9.20 -0.55 -6.48
N PHE A 117 -8.11 -0.27 -5.76
CA PHE A 117 -8.04 0.90 -4.87
C PHE A 117 -8.20 2.19 -5.67
N ILE A 118 -7.40 2.36 -6.73
CA ILE A 118 -7.43 3.56 -7.56
C ILE A 118 -8.80 3.73 -8.23
N ASP A 119 -9.37 2.66 -8.80
CA ASP A 119 -10.68 2.71 -9.48
C ASP A 119 -11.83 3.03 -8.52
N SER A 120 -11.69 2.66 -7.24
CA SER A 120 -12.71 2.92 -6.22
C SER A 120 -12.53 4.27 -5.52
N GLY A 121 -11.51 5.05 -5.88
CA GLY A 121 -11.16 6.31 -5.23
C GLY A 121 -10.48 6.16 -3.87
N VAL A 122 -10.06 4.95 -3.49
CA VAL A 122 -9.30 4.70 -2.26
C VAL A 122 -7.86 5.14 -2.49
N VAL A 123 -7.34 6.03 -1.63
CA VAL A 123 -5.92 6.37 -1.65
C VAL A 123 -5.12 5.16 -1.22
N SER A 124 -4.16 4.75 -2.05
CA SER A 124 -3.23 3.66 -1.76
C SER A 124 -1.79 4.15 -1.81
N THR A 125 -0.91 3.57 -1.02
CA THR A 125 0.53 3.88 -1.04
C THR A 125 1.37 2.68 -1.48
N GLY A 126 2.65 2.94 -1.74
CA GLY A 126 3.67 1.90 -1.85
C GLY A 126 4.41 1.74 -0.52
N ALA A 127 4.48 0.52 -0.01
CA ALA A 127 5.26 0.18 1.18
C ALA A 127 6.14 -1.06 0.94
N THR A 128 7.26 -1.13 1.66
CA THR A 128 8.23 -2.23 1.56
C THR A 128 8.23 -3.18 2.73
N ASP A 129 7.59 -2.82 3.86
CA ASP A 129 7.54 -3.65 5.07
C ASP A 129 8.89 -4.31 5.39
N TYR A 130 10.01 -3.59 5.23
CA TYR A 130 11.34 -4.14 5.49
C TYR A 130 11.46 -4.54 6.97
N PRO A 131 12.04 -5.71 7.32
CA PRO A 131 12.82 -6.64 6.49
C PRO A 131 12.11 -7.85 5.83
N PRO A 132 10.79 -8.15 6.00
CA PRO A 132 10.09 -9.17 5.22
C PRO A 132 10.30 -9.16 3.68
N GLY A 133 10.65 -8.02 3.10
CA GLY A 133 11.12 -7.88 1.72
C GLY A 133 12.22 -6.82 1.60
N PRO A 134 12.81 -6.66 0.40
CA PRO A 134 13.76 -5.59 0.12
C PRO A 134 13.15 -4.21 0.33
N PHE A 135 14.00 -3.24 0.70
CA PHE A 135 13.59 -1.85 0.91
C PHE A 135 13.61 -1.02 -0.38
N GLU A 136 14.09 -1.58 -1.48
CA GLU A 136 14.32 -0.92 -2.77
C GLU A 136 12.99 -0.54 -3.45
N PRO A 137 12.65 0.76 -3.61
CA PRO A 137 11.36 1.19 -4.15
C PRO A 137 11.12 0.79 -5.60
N LEU A 138 12.17 0.78 -6.43
CA LEU A 138 12.07 0.37 -7.85
C LEU A 138 11.58 -1.07 -7.99
N MET A 139 11.93 -1.95 -7.06
CA MET A 139 11.41 -3.32 -7.03
C MET A 139 9.91 -3.34 -6.70
N GLY A 140 9.46 -2.49 -5.77
CA GLY A 140 8.03 -2.32 -5.49
C GLY A 140 7.25 -1.80 -6.70
N ILE A 141 7.79 -0.80 -7.39
CA ILE A 141 7.22 -0.24 -8.61
C ILE A 141 7.11 -1.32 -9.70
N GLN A 142 8.21 -2.03 -9.98
CA GLN A 142 8.19 -3.14 -10.95
C GLN A 142 7.13 -4.18 -10.60
N SER A 143 7.07 -4.61 -9.33
CA SER A 143 6.10 -5.61 -8.85
C SER A 143 4.64 -5.17 -9.09
N CYS A 144 4.32 -3.88 -8.85
CA CYS A 144 3.00 -3.33 -9.13
C CYS A 144 2.64 -3.35 -10.63
N VAL A 145 3.62 -3.07 -11.50
CA VAL A 145 3.41 -2.97 -12.94
C VAL A 145 3.37 -4.36 -13.61
N THR A 146 4.28 -5.25 -13.25
CA THR A 146 4.41 -6.56 -13.90
C THR A 146 3.51 -7.61 -13.27
N ARG A 147 3.26 -7.52 -11.96
CA ARG A 147 2.50 -8.50 -11.17
C ARG A 147 3.04 -9.94 -11.28
N THR A 148 4.35 -10.09 -11.48
CA THR A 148 5.02 -11.39 -11.54
C THR A 148 5.85 -11.68 -10.30
N ASP A 149 5.97 -12.94 -9.92
CA ASP A 149 6.97 -13.38 -8.94
C ASP A 149 8.40 -13.44 -9.54
N ILE A 150 9.38 -13.75 -8.70
CA ILE A 150 10.80 -13.88 -9.07
C ILE A 150 11.06 -14.93 -10.16
N ASN A 151 10.15 -15.91 -10.34
CA ASN A 151 10.23 -16.91 -11.39
C ASN A 151 9.47 -16.50 -12.66
N GLY A 152 8.91 -15.28 -12.69
CA GLY A 152 8.14 -14.75 -13.81
C GLY A 152 6.69 -15.22 -13.85
N LYS A 153 6.19 -15.95 -12.83
CA LYS A 153 4.78 -16.37 -12.80
C LYS A 153 3.89 -15.17 -12.49
N LEU A 154 2.83 -15.00 -13.27
CA LEU A 154 1.87 -13.92 -13.16
C LEU A 154 0.81 -14.20 -12.08
N TRP A 155 0.50 -13.20 -11.26
CA TRP A 155 -0.47 -13.27 -10.16
C TRP A 155 -1.46 -12.12 -10.24
N GLY A 156 -2.77 -12.39 -10.22
CA GLY A 156 -3.84 -11.35 -10.22
C GLY A 156 -3.60 -10.22 -11.23
N PRO A 157 -3.52 -10.52 -12.54
CA PRO A 157 -3.11 -9.56 -13.57
C PRO A 157 -4.05 -8.36 -13.71
N ASN A 158 -5.30 -8.48 -13.26
CA ASN A 158 -6.26 -7.38 -13.21
C ASN A 158 -5.87 -6.28 -12.21
N GLN A 159 -4.89 -6.54 -11.32
CA GLN A 159 -4.39 -5.58 -10.34
C GLN A 159 -3.12 -4.84 -10.78
N ARG A 160 -2.72 -4.98 -12.06
CA ARG A 160 -1.64 -4.18 -12.64
C ARG A 160 -2.03 -2.71 -12.69
N ILE A 161 -1.03 -1.86 -12.50
CA ILE A 161 -1.14 -0.40 -12.64
C ILE A 161 -0.05 0.10 -13.59
N ALA A 162 -0.23 1.29 -14.13
CA ALA A 162 0.77 1.95 -14.96
C ALA A 162 1.96 2.45 -14.12
N VAL A 163 3.10 2.72 -14.77
CA VAL A 163 4.33 3.16 -14.10
C VAL A 163 4.12 4.51 -13.39
N ASP A 164 3.39 5.44 -14.01
CA ASP A 164 3.07 6.75 -13.43
C ASP A 164 2.17 6.63 -12.20
N GLU A 165 1.23 5.68 -12.20
CA GLU A 165 0.42 5.34 -11.04
C GLU A 165 1.30 4.77 -9.91
N ALA A 166 2.20 3.83 -10.23
CA ALA A 166 3.12 3.26 -9.26
C ALA A 166 4.09 4.30 -8.67
N LEU A 167 4.56 5.25 -9.47
CA LEU A 167 5.35 6.40 -8.99
C LEU A 167 4.55 7.25 -8.01
N ARG A 168 3.28 7.53 -8.28
CA ARG A 168 2.40 8.27 -7.36
C ARG A 168 2.22 7.54 -6.03
N LEU A 169 2.07 6.22 -6.04
CA LEU A 169 1.98 5.41 -4.82
C LEU A 169 3.19 5.60 -3.90
N TYR A 170 4.40 5.64 -4.49
CA TYR A 170 5.68 5.75 -3.78
C TYR A 170 6.13 7.19 -3.47
N THR A 171 5.40 8.20 -3.96
CA THR A 171 5.77 9.61 -3.79
C THR A 171 4.63 10.40 -3.15
N GLN A 172 3.71 10.92 -3.97
CA GLN A 172 2.63 11.79 -3.55
C GLN A 172 1.71 11.13 -2.53
N ASN A 173 1.33 9.87 -2.74
CA ASN A 173 0.40 9.19 -1.85
C ASN A 173 1.07 8.85 -0.51
N GLY A 174 2.37 8.54 -0.52
CA GLY A 174 3.15 8.35 0.71
C GLY A 174 3.20 9.63 1.54
N ALA A 175 3.48 10.78 0.91
CA ALA A 175 3.47 12.09 1.58
C ALA A 175 2.08 12.46 2.10
N TYR A 176 1.02 12.20 1.31
CA TYR A 176 -0.36 12.39 1.75
C TYR A 176 -0.71 11.52 2.97
N ALA A 177 -0.28 10.26 2.98
CA ALA A 177 -0.53 9.34 4.08
C ALA A 177 0.19 9.72 5.38
N SER A 178 1.16 10.63 5.34
CA SER A 178 1.88 11.16 6.49
C SER A 178 1.58 12.63 6.80
N PHE A 179 0.62 13.26 6.12
CA PHE A 179 0.28 14.69 6.23
C PHE A 179 1.44 15.63 5.83
N GLU A 180 2.29 15.19 4.90
CA GLU A 180 3.48 15.90 4.45
C GLU A 180 3.41 16.29 2.96
N GLU A 181 2.24 16.16 2.34
CA GLU A 181 2.03 16.46 0.92
C GLU A 181 2.35 17.92 0.55
N ASP A 182 2.24 18.86 1.49
CA ASP A 182 2.57 20.27 1.27
C ASP A 182 4.08 20.53 1.26
N ILE A 183 4.89 19.64 1.83
CA ILE A 183 6.35 19.81 1.95
C ILE A 183 7.15 18.82 1.10
N LYS A 184 6.59 17.67 0.70
CA LYS A 184 7.30 16.65 -0.10
C LYS A 184 6.37 15.83 -1.00
N GLY A 185 6.94 14.84 -1.71
CA GLY A 185 6.22 13.89 -2.56
C GLY A 185 6.05 14.32 -4.02
N SER A 186 6.45 15.53 -4.41
CA SER A 186 6.44 15.99 -5.80
C SER A 186 7.51 17.04 -6.08
N ILE A 187 7.99 17.11 -7.32
CA ILE A 187 8.93 18.15 -7.75
C ILE A 187 8.15 19.43 -8.07
N GLN A 188 8.03 20.31 -7.08
CA GLN A 188 7.32 21.59 -7.17
C GLN A 188 8.04 22.66 -6.35
N ALA A 189 8.03 23.91 -6.82
CA ALA A 189 8.62 25.02 -6.09
C ALA A 189 7.94 25.17 -4.71
N GLY A 190 8.75 25.35 -3.65
CA GLY A 190 8.28 25.46 -2.27
C GLY A 190 8.35 24.17 -1.45
N LYS A 191 8.57 23.01 -2.08
CA LYS A 191 8.78 21.72 -1.40
C LYS A 191 10.26 21.43 -1.15
N LEU A 192 10.54 20.45 -0.30
CA LEU A 192 11.88 19.92 -0.06
C LEU A 192 12.50 19.45 -1.37
N ALA A 193 13.77 19.79 -1.58
CA ALA A 193 14.57 19.29 -2.69
C ALA A 193 15.11 17.88 -2.38
N ASP A 194 14.17 16.96 -2.15
CA ASP A 194 14.41 15.52 -2.00
C ASP A 194 14.18 14.86 -3.36
N LEU A 195 15.27 14.53 -4.06
CA LEU A 195 15.27 14.12 -5.46
C LEU A 195 16.12 12.87 -5.65
N VAL A 196 15.76 12.09 -6.67
CA VAL A 196 16.56 10.97 -7.14
C VAL A 196 16.78 11.10 -8.64
N VAL A 197 18.01 10.87 -9.09
CA VAL A 197 18.37 10.82 -10.51
C VAL A 197 18.50 9.35 -10.89
N LEU A 198 17.74 8.93 -11.90
CA LEU A 198 17.76 7.57 -12.43
C LEU A 198 18.58 7.54 -13.71
N SER A 199 19.37 6.48 -13.92
CA SER A 199 20.19 6.31 -15.13
C SER A 199 19.37 6.11 -16.41
N GLU A 200 18.10 5.73 -16.26
CA GLU A 200 17.16 5.49 -17.36
C GLU A 200 15.79 6.07 -17.04
N ASP A 201 15.03 6.44 -18.08
CA ASP A 201 13.64 6.85 -17.94
C ASP A 201 12.76 5.62 -17.64
N ILE A 202 12.39 5.48 -16.37
CA ILE A 202 11.52 4.43 -15.83
C ILE A 202 10.20 4.25 -16.60
N THR A 203 9.72 5.28 -17.30
CA THR A 203 8.46 5.22 -18.07
C THR A 203 8.63 4.64 -19.48
N SER A 204 9.87 4.45 -19.93
CA SER A 204 10.21 4.03 -21.30
C SER A 204 10.95 2.69 -21.39
N VAL A 205 11.57 2.25 -20.30
CA VAL A 205 12.27 0.96 -20.22
C VAL A 205 11.31 -0.23 -20.22
N ASN A 206 11.86 -1.44 -20.44
CA ASN A 206 11.10 -2.67 -20.22
C ASN A 206 10.63 -2.73 -18.75
N PRO A 207 9.32 -2.88 -18.46
CA PRO A 207 8.82 -2.94 -17.08
C PRO A 207 9.47 -4.03 -16.21
N PHE A 208 9.98 -5.09 -16.83
CA PHE A 208 10.66 -6.19 -16.14
C PHE A 208 12.10 -5.88 -15.70
N THR A 209 12.66 -4.73 -16.10
CA THR A 209 14.01 -4.28 -15.75
C THR A 209 14.00 -2.99 -14.91
N ILE A 210 12.83 -2.49 -14.50
CA ILE A 210 12.70 -1.27 -13.69
C ILE A 210 13.53 -1.37 -12.39
N LYS A 211 13.53 -2.53 -11.73
CA LYS A 211 14.27 -2.75 -10.47
C LYS A 211 15.80 -2.65 -10.65
N ASP A 212 16.29 -2.74 -11.89
CA ASP A 212 17.70 -2.78 -12.23
C ASP A 212 18.23 -1.40 -12.69
N ILE A 213 17.35 -0.40 -12.80
CA ILE A 213 17.76 0.99 -13.10
C ILE A 213 18.66 1.49 -11.98
N GLN A 214 19.81 2.07 -12.34
CA GLN A 214 20.76 2.58 -11.38
C GLN A 214 20.29 3.95 -10.86
N ILE A 215 20.54 4.18 -9.57
CA ILE A 215 20.34 5.48 -8.94
C ILE A 215 21.64 6.26 -9.13
N GLU A 216 21.69 7.23 -10.04
CA GLU A 216 22.93 7.99 -10.26
C GLU A 216 23.22 8.97 -9.12
N GLU A 217 22.16 9.51 -8.51
CA GLU A 217 22.27 10.50 -7.44
C GLU A 217 21.05 10.47 -6.52
N THR A 218 21.26 10.67 -5.21
CA THR A 218 20.20 10.98 -4.25
C THR A 218 20.49 12.30 -3.57
N ILE A 219 19.52 13.20 -3.61
CA ILE A 219 19.59 14.55 -3.04
C ILE A 219 18.56 14.62 -1.92
N VAL A 220 18.96 15.10 -0.75
CA VAL A 220 18.08 15.32 0.40
C VAL A 220 18.26 16.75 0.88
N GLY A 221 17.17 17.51 0.95
CA GLY A 221 17.19 18.92 1.33
C GLY A 221 18.10 19.78 0.43
N GLY A 222 18.27 19.40 -0.84
CA GLY A 222 19.16 20.08 -1.79
C GLY A 222 20.65 19.73 -1.66
N GLN A 223 21.00 18.74 -0.83
CA GLN A 223 22.37 18.23 -0.71
C GLN A 223 22.47 16.83 -1.30
N ALA A 224 23.45 16.61 -2.19
CA ALA A 224 23.76 15.28 -2.68
C ALA A 224 24.32 14.41 -1.53
N ILE A 225 23.61 13.33 -1.20
CA ILE A 225 24.00 12.38 -0.14
C ILE A 225 24.53 11.05 -0.70
N TYR A 226 24.27 10.78 -1.98
CA TYR A 226 24.72 9.59 -2.68
C TYR A 226 24.95 9.92 -4.16
N GLN A 227 26.02 9.36 -4.73
CA GLN A 227 26.38 9.41 -6.15
C GLN A 227 27.04 8.08 -6.52
N GLY A 228 26.55 7.32 -7.51
CA GLY A 228 27.08 6.00 -7.84
C GLY A 228 26.48 5.28 -9.03
#